data_AF-A0A938KGD6-F1
#
_entry.id   AF-A0A938KGD6-F1
#
_cell.length_a   1.000
_cell.length_b   1.000
_cell.length_c   1.000
_cell.angle_alpha   90.00
_cell.angle_beta   90.00
_cell.angle_gamma   90.00
#
_symmetry.space_group_name_H-M   'P 1'
#
loop_
_entity.id
_entity.type
_entity.pdbx_description
1 polymer ?
#
loop_
_entity_poly.entity_id
_entity_poly.type
_entity_poly.pdbx_seq_one_letter_code
_entity_poly.pdbx_strand_id
1 'polypeptide(L)'
;MIVLLALAWARPDSSRGALVRQPNTTLRMPQEIQRTGFIVTNAFPGHTFDLPIAMATPPGETNRLFVLQRRGQIIVLTNVARATRTVFIELTNQTLSTSSESGLLGIAFHPGYAT
;
A
#
# COMPACT_ATOMS: atom_id res chain seq x y z
N MET A 1 -52.51 -39.76 35.06
CA MET A 1 -52.22 -39.33 33.68
C MET A 1 -51.95 -37.83 33.69
N ILE A 2 -50.70 -37.44 33.51
CA ILE A 2 -50.17 -36.27 32.76
C ILE A 2 -48.68 -36.20 33.14
N VAL A 3 -47.84 -36.61 32.21
CA VAL A 3 -46.38 -36.42 32.24
C VAL A 3 -46.13 -35.13 31.47
N LEU A 4 -45.55 -34.13 32.13
CA LEU A 4 -45.05 -32.94 31.44
C LEU A 4 -43.57 -33.17 31.11
N LEU A 5 -43.28 -33.33 29.83
CA LEU A 5 -41.92 -33.39 29.28
C LEU A 5 -41.52 -31.98 28.84
N ALA A 6 -40.57 -31.35 29.53
CA ALA A 6 -39.95 -30.11 29.06
C ALA A 6 -38.59 -30.45 28.44
N LEU A 7 -38.51 -30.43 27.10
CA LEU A 7 -37.22 -30.42 26.40
C LEU A 7 -36.61 -29.02 26.57
N ALA A 8 -35.62 -28.90 27.44
CA ALA A 8 -34.70 -27.76 27.38
C ALA A 8 -33.68 -28.04 26.28
N TRP A 9 -33.73 -27.31 25.17
CA TRP A 9 -32.63 -27.29 24.22
C TRP A 9 -31.43 -26.63 24.89
N ALA A 10 -30.33 -27.37 25.06
CA ALA A 10 -29.05 -26.78 25.42
C ALA A 10 -28.66 -25.80 24.32
N ARG A 11 -28.54 -24.51 24.65
CA ARG A 11 -27.81 -23.57 23.80
C ARG A 11 -26.37 -24.09 23.79
N PRO A 12 -25.74 -24.34 22.63
CA PRO A 12 -24.31 -24.57 22.64
C PRO A 12 -23.69 -23.31 23.24
N ASP A 13 -23.10 -23.45 24.42
CA ASP A 13 -22.25 -22.43 24.99
C ASP A 13 -21.27 -22.04 23.89
N SER A 14 -21.24 -20.76 23.57
CA SER A 14 -20.21 -20.21 22.71
C SER A 14 -18.90 -20.23 23.49
N SER A 15 -18.37 -21.40 23.76
CA SER A 15 -17.01 -21.62 24.26
C SER A 15 -16.04 -21.30 23.13
N ARG A 16 -16.02 -20.03 22.71
CA ARG A 16 -14.86 -19.45 22.05
C ARG A 16 -13.77 -19.50 23.12
N GLY A 17 -12.93 -20.52 23.07
CA GLY A 17 -11.78 -20.65 23.96
C GLY A 17 -11.08 -19.30 24.05
N ALA A 18 -10.93 -18.79 25.27
CA ALA A 18 -10.26 -17.52 25.49
C ALA A 18 -8.89 -17.59 24.84
N LEU A 19 -8.63 -16.70 23.88
CA LEU A 19 -7.31 -16.60 23.27
C LEU A 19 -6.35 -16.11 24.35
N VAL A 20 -5.57 -17.04 24.91
CA VAL A 20 -4.50 -16.70 25.85
C VAL A 20 -3.33 -16.17 25.03
N ARG A 21 -2.86 -14.98 25.35
CA ARG A 21 -1.64 -14.42 24.76
C ARG A 21 -0.46 -15.36 25.08
N GLN A 22 0.07 -16.06 24.08
CA GLN A 22 1.31 -16.81 24.21
C GLN A 22 2.51 -15.87 24.00
N PRO A 23 3.39 -15.67 24.99
CA PRO A 23 4.62 -14.91 24.77
C PRO A 23 5.54 -15.68 23.82
N ASN A 24 6.10 -14.98 22.82
CA ASN A 24 7.23 -15.50 22.05
C ASN A 24 8.52 -15.20 22.83
N THR A 25 9.01 -16.19 23.58
CA THR A 25 10.22 -16.07 24.42
C THR A 25 11.52 -16.30 23.65
N THR A 26 11.44 -16.73 22.38
CA THR A 26 12.61 -16.95 21.52
C THR A 26 12.98 -15.70 20.72
N LEU A 27 12.05 -14.75 20.55
CA LEU A 27 12.30 -13.48 19.88
C LEU A 27 13.16 -12.56 20.74
N ARG A 28 14.45 -12.47 20.42
CA ARG A 28 15.37 -11.47 20.99
C ARG A 28 15.45 -10.27 20.07
N MET A 29 14.74 -9.20 20.42
CA MET A 29 14.92 -7.89 19.78
C MET A 29 16.22 -7.26 20.30
N PRO A 30 16.99 -6.55 19.46
CA PRO A 30 18.06 -5.68 19.94
C PRO A 30 17.49 -4.68 20.97
N GLN A 31 18.07 -4.64 22.17
CA GLN A 31 17.66 -3.72 23.23
C GLN A 31 18.01 -2.27 22.90
N GLU A 32 19.01 -2.08 22.04
CA GLU A 32 19.44 -0.79 21.52
C GLU A 32 19.21 -0.76 20.02
N ILE A 33 18.41 0.21 19.58
CA ILE A 33 18.26 0.50 18.15
C ILE A 33 19.61 1.08 17.70
N GLN A 34 20.29 0.41 16.78
CA GLN A 34 21.45 0.96 16.08
C GLN A 34 20.99 2.23 15.35
N ARG A 35 21.28 3.41 15.91
CA ARG A 35 20.96 4.69 15.28
C ARG A 35 22.03 5.00 14.24
N THR A 36 21.96 4.34 13.10
CA THR A 36 22.70 4.79 11.92
C THR A 36 22.13 6.15 11.53
N GLY A 37 22.97 7.20 11.52
CA GLY A 37 22.55 8.54 11.12
C GLY A 37 22.29 8.58 9.63
N PHE A 38 21.04 8.73 9.22
CA PHE A 38 20.68 9.03 7.84
C PHE A 38 20.18 10.46 7.74
N ILE A 39 20.56 11.15 6.67
CA ILE A 39 19.95 12.43 6.29
C ILE A 39 19.07 12.14 5.08
N VAL A 40 17.83 12.59 5.15
CA VAL A 40 16.91 12.54 4.03
C VAL A 40 17.05 13.84 3.25
N THR A 41 17.40 13.73 1.97
CA THR A 41 17.38 14.86 1.03
C THR A 41 16.21 14.69 0.07
N ASN A 42 15.60 15.79 -0.36
CA ASN A 42 14.57 15.74 -1.38
C ASN A 42 15.16 15.19 -2.69
N ALA A 43 14.62 14.07 -3.18
CA ALA A 43 15.08 13.41 -4.42
C ALA A 43 14.73 14.21 -5.69
N PHE A 44 13.67 15.03 -5.65
CA PHE A 44 13.19 15.82 -6.78
C PHE A 44 12.92 17.28 -6.36
N PRO A 45 13.96 18.06 -6.06
CA PRO A 45 13.80 19.48 -5.71
C PRO A 45 13.05 20.24 -6.81
N GLY A 46 12.06 21.04 -6.43
CA GLY A 46 11.22 21.81 -7.37
C GLY A 46 10.01 21.07 -7.93
N HIS A 47 9.87 19.76 -7.67
CA HIS A 47 8.70 18.99 -8.06
C HIS A 47 7.80 18.67 -6.86
N THR A 48 6.49 18.78 -7.05
CA THR A 48 5.47 18.42 -6.06
C THR A 48 4.55 17.35 -6.63
N PHE A 49 4.12 16.40 -5.81
CA PHE A 49 3.19 15.35 -6.21
C PHE A 49 1.93 15.44 -5.38
N ASP A 50 0.77 15.32 -6.03
CA ASP A 50 -0.52 15.31 -5.36
C ASP A 50 -0.91 13.87 -5.04
N LEU A 51 -0.99 13.53 -3.75
CA LEU A 51 -1.33 12.20 -3.24
C LEU A 51 -0.59 11.07 -4.00
N PRO A 52 0.76 11.04 -4.02
CA PRO A 52 1.52 10.00 -4.69
C PRO A 52 1.29 8.66 -3.99
N ILE A 53 1.00 7.62 -4.76
CA ILE A 53 0.68 6.28 -4.23
C ILE A 53 1.77 5.24 -4.54
N ALA A 54 2.46 5.39 -5.65
CA ALA A 54 3.41 4.40 -6.14
C ALA A 54 4.37 5.03 -7.14
N MET A 55 5.53 4.38 -7.32
CA MET A 55 6.48 4.67 -8.38
C MET A 55 6.84 3.36 -9.08
N ALA A 56 6.98 3.40 -10.40
CA ALA A 56 7.34 2.24 -11.19
C ALA A 56 8.22 2.64 -12.38
N THR A 57 9.03 1.69 -12.85
CA THR A 57 9.87 1.85 -14.03
C THR A 57 9.72 0.58 -14.88
N PRO A 58 9.56 0.69 -16.21
CA PRO A 58 9.53 -0.47 -17.10
C PRO A 58 10.82 -1.29 -17.01
N PRO A 59 10.78 -2.60 -17.29
CA PRO A 59 11.99 -3.42 -17.38
C PRO A 59 12.99 -2.84 -18.40
N GLY A 60 14.26 -2.71 -18.01
CA GLY A 60 15.34 -2.19 -18.87
C GLY A 60 15.44 -0.66 -18.95
N GLU A 61 14.49 0.07 -18.38
CA GLU A 61 14.53 1.54 -18.34
C GLU A 61 15.42 2.03 -17.20
N THR A 62 16.25 3.03 -17.48
CA THR A 62 17.22 3.58 -16.50
C THR A 62 17.02 5.06 -16.25
N ASN A 63 16.24 5.75 -17.09
CA ASN A 63 16.19 7.20 -17.11
C ASN A 63 14.77 7.79 -17.05
N ARG A 64 13.75 6.93 -16.94
CA ARG A 64 12.37 7.33 -16.71
C ARG A 64 11.80 6.70 -15.45
N LEU A 65 11.13 7.51 -14.65
CA LEU A 65 10.39 7.10 -13.47
C LEU A 65 8.93 7.51 -13.61
N PHE A 66 8.02 6.56 -13.44
CA PHE A 66 6.58 6.82 -13.48
C PHE A 66 6.07 6.97 -12.05
N VAL A 67 5.50 8.13 -11.74
CA VAL A 67 4.92 8.45 -10.43
C VAL A 67 3.40 8.49 -10.57
N LEU A 68 2.72 7.69 -9.76
CA LEU A 68 1.28 7.55 -9.77
C LEU A 68 0.67 8.47 -8.72
N GLN A 69 -0.33 9.22 -9.13
CA GLN A 69 -1.14 10.05 -8.25
C GLN A 69 -2.53 9.47 -8.09
N ARG A 70 -3.02 9.42 -6.85
CA ARG A 70 -4.31 8.83 -6.49
C ARG A 70 -5.48 9.39 -7.31
N ARG A 71 -5.40 10.65 -7.73
CA ARG A 71 -6.45 11.32 -8.53
C ARG A 71 -6.57 10.82 -9.97
N GLY A 72 -5.73 9.88 -10.42
CA GLY A 72 -5.79 9.33 -11.78
C GLY A 72 -4.74 9.90 -12.73
N GLN A 73 -3.74 10.63 -12.24
CA GLN A 73 -2.65 11.13 -13.07
C GLN A 73 -1.43 10.23 -12.92
N ILE A 74 -0.80 9.88 -14.04
CA ILE A 74 0.51 9.22 -14.07
C ILE A 74 1.49 10.20 -14.68
N ILE A 75 2.50 10.55 -13.90
CA ILE A 75 3.56 11.45 -14.29
C ILE A 75 4.77 10.63 -14.70
N VAL A 76 5.45 11.04 -15.76
CA VAL A 76 6.79 10.54 -16.06
C VAL A 76 7.81 11.63 -15.74
N LEU A 77 8.82 11.24 -14.98
CA LEU A 77 10.04 12.03 -14.77
C LEU A 77 11.10 11.47 -15.72
N THR A 78 11.48 12.26 -16.71
CA THR A 78 12.63 11.94 -17.58
C THR A 78 13.88 12.59 -17.04
N ASN A 79 15.05 11.98 -17.28
CA ASN A 79 16.32 12.49 -16.77
C ASN A 79 16.31 12.58 -15.23
N VAL A 80 16.22 11.46 -14.52
CA VAL A 80 15.97 11.42 -13.05
C VAL A 80 16.95 12.30 -12.25
N ALA A 81 18.19 12.48 -12.71
CA ALA A 81 19.19 13.38 -12.10
C ALA A 81 18.84 14.88 -12.25
N ARG A 82 18.11 15.25 -13.30
CA ARG A 82 17.59 16.60 -13.58
C ARG A 82 16.15 16.50 -14.10
N ALA A 83 15.29 15.97 -13.22
CA ALA A 83 13.99 15.47 -13.62
C ALA A 83 13.16 16.51 -14.37
N THR A 84 12.69 16.14 -15.56
CA THR A 84 11.66 16.88 -16.29
C THR A 84 10.34 16.14 -16.14
N ARG A 85 9.34 16.85 -15.63
CA ARG A 85 8.01 16.31 -15.36
C ARG A 85 7.11 16.47 -16.58
N THR A 86 6.48 15.38 -17.00
CA THR A 86 5.38 15.41 -17.97
C THR A 86 4.26 14.46 -17.54
N VAL A 87 3.03 14.72 -18.00
CA VAL A 87 1.89 13.82 -17.78
C VAL A 87 1.93 12.73 -18.84
N PHE A 88 1.99 11.48 -18.40
CA PHE A 88 1.98 10.31 -19.27
C PHE A 88 0.55 9.82 -19.55
N ILE A 89 -0.24 9.67 -18.49
CA ILE A 89 -1.65 9.26 -18.56
C ILE A 89 -2.46 10.21 -17.69
N GLU A 90 -3.60 10.67 -18.22
CA GLU A 90 -4.57 11.51 -17.53
C GLU A 90 -5.93 10.79 -17.45
N LEU A 91 -6.29 10.32 -16.26
CA LEU A 91 -7.52 9.59 -15.96
C LEU A 91 -8.34 10.27 -14.86
N THR A 92 -8.11 11.55 -14.56
CA THR A 92 -8.85 12.25 -13.49
C THR A 92 -10.36 12.19 -13.64
N ASN A 93 -10.87 12.18 -14.88
CA ASN A 93 -12.31 12.13 -15.15
C ASN A 93 -12.90 10.71 -15.04
N GLN A 94 -12.04 9.69 -15.01
CA GLN A 94 -12.42 8.28 -14.91
C GLN A 94 -12.08 7.69 -13.53
N THR A 95 -11.52 8.50 -12.63
CA THR A 95 -11.00 8.03 -11.34
C THR A 95 -11.78 8.61 -10.17
N LEU A 96 -12.53 7.77 -9.48
CA LEU A 96 -13.13 8.12 -8.20
C LEU A 96 -12.04 8.13 -7.11
N SER A 97 -11.79 9.29 -6.49
CA SER A 97 -10.70 9.46 -5.49
C SER A 97 -11.17 10.11 -4.17
N THR A 98 -12.46 9.98 -3.84
CA THR A 98 -13.09 10.67 -2.69
C THR A 98 -12.96 9.93 -1.36
N SER A 99 -12.77 8.61 -1.37
CA SER A 99 -12.68 7.74 -0.18
C SER A 99 -11.31 7.06 -0.08
N SER A 100 -10.92 6.63 1.12
CA SER A 100 -9.60 6.07 1.49
C SER A 100 -8.86 5.37 0.33
N GLU A 101 -9.21 4.11 0.05
CA GLU A 101 -8.58 3.28 -0.99
C GLU A 101 -9.26 3.44 -2.37
N SER A 102 -10.02 4.51 -2.57
CA SER A 102 -10.49 4.86 -3.92
C SER A 102 -9.45 5.72 -4.64
N GLY A 103 -9.29 5.45 -5.92
CA GLY A 103 -8.42 6.20 -6.81
C GLY A 103 -7.67 5.27 -7.76
N LEU A 104 -6.61 5.79 -8.34
CA LEU A 104 -5.57 4.94 -8.89
C LEU A 104 -4.94 4.13 -7.73
N LEU A 105 -4.62 2.85 -7.96
CA LEU A 105 -4.09 1.96 -6.93
C LEU A 105 -2.72 1.36 -7.28
N GLY A 106 -2.41 1.26 -8.56
CA GLY A 106 -1.14 0.70 -9.01
C GLY A 106 -1.01 0.67 -10.53
N ILE A 107 0.17 0.28 -10.98
CA ILE A 107 0.49 0.00 -12.39
C ILE A 107 1.42 -1.21 -12.44
N ALA A 108 1.38 -1.93 -13.55
CA ALA A 108 2.41 -2.89 -13.91
C ALA A 108 2.78 -2.69 -15.38
N PHE A 109 4.07 -2.74 -15.69
CA PHE A 109 4.55 -2.79 -17.06
C PHE A 109 4.70 -4.24 -17.49
N HIS A 110 4.22 -4.55 -18.69
CA HIS A 110 4.45 -5.86 -19.29
C HIS A 110 5.97 -6.09 -19.50
N PRO A 111 6.51 -7.31 -19.35
CA PRO A 111 7.94 -7.58 -19.57
C PRO A 111 8.45 -7.18 -20.96
N GLY A 112 7.59 -7.26 -21.98
CA GLY A 112 7.87 -6.82 -23.34
C GLY A 112 7.40 -5.39 -23.66
N TYR A 113 7.16 -4.54 -22.64
CA TYR A 113 6.79 -3.15 -22.86
C TYR A 113 7.94 -2.44 -23.59
N ALA A 114 7.65 -1.91 -24.78
CA ALA A 114 8.63 -1.21 -25.59
C ALA A 114 9.12 0.04 -24.85
N THR A 115 10.44 0.13 -24.68
CA THR A 115 11.12 1.24 -24.03
C THR A 115 11.44 2.33 -25.04
#